data_AF-A0A6C0EJ90-F1
#
_entry.id   AF-A0A6C0EJ90-F1
#
_cell.length_a   1.000
_cell.length_b   1.000
_cell.length_c   1.000
_cell.angle_alpha   90.00
_cell.angle_beta   90.00
_cell.angle_gamma   90.00
#
_symmetry.space_group_name_H-M   'P 1'
#
loop_
_entity.id
_entity.type
_entity.pdbx_description
1 polymer ?
#
loop_
_entity_poly.entity_id
_entity_poly.type
_entity_poly.pdbx_seq_one_letter_code
_entity_poly.pdbx_strand_id
1 'polypeptide(L)'
;MYYLFNSQYIMTPITNSTLRQHKYLIEELEKYIDNLNMKTLVNTQKLTIDFCVKYILNVEYAQCNEELDLLTPYYVLYNQPHLDKEELFDAYYK
;
A
#
# COMPACT_ATOMS: atom_id res chain seq x y z
N MET A 1 13.97 42.01 9.94
CA MET A 1 14.50 40.86 10.69
C MET A 1 14.13 39.62 9.89
N TYR A 2 15.12 38.98 9.28
CA TYR A 2 14.92 37.87 8.36
C TYR A 2 14.70 36.57 9.12
N TYR A 3 13.64 35.83 8.81
CA TYR A 3 13.72 34.38 8.69
C TYR A 3 12.93 33.96 7.45
N LEU A 4 13.68 33.65 6.40
CA LEU A 4 13.18 33.00 5.19
C LEU A 4 12.75 31.58 5.58
N PHE A 5 11.44 31.37 5.68
CA PHE A 5 10.83 30.06 5.51
C PHE A 5 11.17 29.59 4.09
N ASN A 6 12.04 28.61 3.94
CA ASN A 6 12.06 27.65 2.84
C ASN A 6 13.20 26.66 3.07
N SER A 7 13.00 25.74 4.02
CA SER A 7 13.57 24.41 3.84
C SER A 7 12.55 23.67 2.97
N GLN A 8 12.82 23.55 1.67
CA GLN A 8 12.21 22.48 0.89
C GLN A 8 12.66 21.17 1.56
N TYR A 9 11.84 20.68 2.49
CA TYR A 9 12.03 19.35 3.03
C TYR A 9 11.88 18.41 1.83
N ILE A 10 13.00 17.94 1.30
CA ILE A 10 12.99 16.94 0.25
C ILE A 10 12.43 15.69 0.93
N MET A 11 11.11 15.49 0.86
CA MET A 11 10.50 14.25 1.31
C MET A 11 11.22 13.16 0.51
N THR A 12 12.00 12.35 1.22
CA THR A 12 12.68 11.22 0.59
C THR A 12 11.60 10.33 -0.02
N PRO A 13 11.68 10.00 -1.32
CA PRO A 13 10.68 9.17 -1.98
C PRO A 13 10.47 7.87 -1.20
N ILE A 14 9.19 7.46 -1.08
CA ILE A 14 8.87 6.17 -0.47
C ILE A 14 9.33 5.08 -1.43
N THR A 15 10.08 4.12 -0.91
CA THR A 15 10.58 2.94 -1.62
C THR A 15 10.22 1.67 -0.89
N ASN A 16 10.25 0.53 -1.58
CA ASN A 16 10.04 -0.79 -0.99
C ASN A 16 10.96 -1.10 0.20
N SER A 17 12.18 -0.54 0.21
CA SER A 17 13.11 -0.68 1.33
C SER A 17 12.61 0.11 2.55
N THR A 18 12.19 1.37 2.34
CA THR A 18 11.69 2.22 3.42
C THR A 18 10.35 1.75 3.98
N LEU A 19 9.50 1.10 3.17
CA LEU A 19 8.26 0.46 3.61
C LEU A 19 8.50 -0.61 4.69
N ARG A 20 9.67 -1.27 4.71
CA ARG A 20 10.01 -2.28 5.73
C ARG A 20 10.44 -1.67 7.06
N GLN A 21 10.79 -0.39 7.05
CA GLN A 21 11.41 0.31 8.18
C GLN A 21 10.42 1.26 8.85
N HIS A 22 9.49 1.84 8.08
CA HIS A 22 8.56 2.87 8.54
C HIS A 22 7.12 2.52 8.17
N LYS A 23 6.18 3.07 8.94
CA LYS A 23 4.75 3.03 8.63
C LYS A 23 4.34 4.38 8.08
N TYR A 24 3.61 4.37 6.98
CA TYR A 24 3.15 5.56 6.28
C TYR A 24 1.64 5.67 6.34
N LEU A 25 1.13 6.89 6.18
CA LEU A 25 -0.29 7.12 5.99
C LEU A 25 -0.72 6.68 4.59
N ILE A 26 -2.00 6.33 4.44
CA ILE A 26 -2.56 5.88 3.16
C ILE A 26 -2.35 6.93 2.07
N GLU A 27 -2.58 8.21 2.38
CA GLU A 27 -2.46 9.30 1.40
C GLU A 27 -1.00 9.54 0.96
N GLU A 28 -0.03 9.12 1.77
CA GLU A 28 1.38 9.16 1.40
C GLU A 28 1.75 8.01 0.47
N LEU A 29 1.21 6.81 0.72
CA LEU A 29 1.43 5.62 -0.10
C LEU A 29 0.84 5.81 -1.51
N GLU A 30 -0.37 6.36 -1.61
CA GLU A 30 -1.05 6.60 -2.90
C GLU A 30 -0.22 7.48 -3.85
N LYS A 31 0.55 8.44 -3.34
CA LYS A 31 1.40 9.33 -4.16
C LYS A 31 2.52 8.60 -4.91
N TYR A 32 2.90 7.41 -4.45
CA TYR A 32 4.02 6.65 -5.00
C TYR A 32 3.59 5.26 -5.51
N ILE A 33 2.28 4.98 -5.54
CA ILE A 33 1.74 3.62 -5.71
C ILE A 33 2.29 2.89 -6.93
N ASP A 34 2.45 3.59 -8.06
CA ASP A 34 2.97 3.03 -9.32
C ASP A 34 4.41 2.50 -9.20
N ASN A 35 5.16 2.97 -8.21
CA ASN A 35 6.56 2.59 -7.97
C ASN A 35 6.74 1.63 -6.79
N LEU A 36 5.65 1.24 -6.13
CA LEU A 36 5.67 0.36 -4.97
C LEU A 36 5.23 -1.05 -5.34
N ASN A 37 5.77 -2.01 -4.61
CA ASN A 37 5.46 -3.42 -4.80
C ASN A 37 4.28 -3.80 -3.88
N MET A 38 3.21 -4.32 -4.46
CA MET A 38 1.95 -4.59 -3.73
C MET A 38 2.15 -5.65 -2.64
N LYS A 39 2.95 -6.68 -2.91
CA LYS A 39 3.34 -7.68 -1.90
C LYS A 39 4.11 -7.05 -0.75
N THR A 40 4.96 -6.07 -1.01
CA THR A 40 5.68 -5.35 0.05
C THR A 40 4.71 -4.53 0.90
N LEU A 41 3.80 -3.79 0.27
CA LEU A 41 2.78 -2.99 0.97
C LEU A 41 1.93 -3.84 1.93
N VAL A 42 1.34 -4.93 1.44
CA VAL A 42 0.47 -5.78 2.25
C VAL A 42 1.21 -6.49 3.40
N ASN A 43 2.53 -6.69 3.27
CA ASN A 43 3.33 -7.33 4.32
C ASN A 43 3.87 -6.35 5.35
N THR A 44 3.99 -5.06 5.00
CA THR A 44 4.74 -4.10 5.83
C THR A 44 3.93 -2.90 6.28
N GLN A 45 2.77 -2.61 5.70
CA GLN A 45 1.94 -1.46 6.08
C GLN A 45 0.65 -1.92 6.77
N LYS A 46 -0.04 -0.99 7.44
CA LYS A 46 -1.40 -1.23 7.93
C LYS A 46 -2.37 -0.61 6.93
N LEU A 47 -3.03 -1.43 6.15
CA LEU A 47 -3.87 -1.03 5.02
C LEU A 47 -5.35 -1.05 5.40
N THR A 48 -6.16 -0.34 4.62
CA THR A 48 -7.63 -0.37 4.67
C THR A 48 -8.18 -1.31 3.60
N ILE A 49 -9.45 -1.71 3.73
CA ILE A 49 -10.14 -2.53 2.72
C ILE A 49 -10.16 -1.81 1.37
N ASP A 50 -10.56 -0.53 1.36
CA ASP A 50 -10.60 0.27 0.14
C ASP A 50 -9.25 0.31 -0.59
N PHE A 51 -8.15 0.47 0.17
CA PHE A 51 -6.81 0.47 -0.42
C PHE A 51 -6.44 -0.90 -0.98
N CYS A 52 -6.76 -1.98 -0.26
CA CYS A 52 -6.50 -3.35 -0.70
C CYS A 52 -7.24 -3.69 -2.01
N VAL A 53 -8.53 -3.34 -2.11
CA VAL A 53 -9.32 -3.60 -3.33
C VAL A 53 -8.84 -2.73 -4.49
N LYS A 54 -8.57 -1.45 -4.24
CA LYS A 54 -8.19 -0.49 -5.28
C LYS A 54 -6.82 -0.79 -5.90
N TYR A 55 -5.85 -1.23 -5.10
CA TYR A 55 -4.45 -1.37 -5.54
C TYR A 55 -3.88 -2.78 -5.36
N ILE A 56 -4.03 -3.41 -4.20
CA ILE A 56 -3.35 -4.68 -3.89
C ILE A 56 -3.95 -5.85 -4.67
N LEU A 57 -5.28 -5.90 -4.78
CA LEU A 57 -6.02 -6.95 -5.49
C LEU A 57 -6.35 -6.55 -6.93
N ASN A 58 -5.78 -5.43 -7.40
CA ASN A 58 -5.97 -4.94 -8.76
C ASN A 58 -4.77 -5.32 -9.63
N VAL A 59 -5.03 -6.12 -10.66
CA VAL A 59 -4.01 -6.63 -11.59
C VAL A 59 -3.26 -5.53 -12.35
N GLU A 60 -3.86 -4.34 -12.51
CA GLU A 60 -3.23 -3.20 -13.19
C GLU A 60 -2.03 -2.64 -12.40
N TYR A 61 -1.99 -2.85 -11.09
CA TYR A 61 -0.92 -2.38 -10.21
C TYR A 61 0.11 -3.47 -9.85
N ALA A 62 -0.07 -4.69 -10.36
CA ALA A 62 0.90 -5.76 -10.18
C ALA A 62 2.20 -5.40 -10.91
N GLN A 63 3.33 -5.39 -10.19
CA GLN A 63 4.63 -5.05 -10.78
C GLN A 63 5.32 -6.24 -11.44
N CYS A 64 4.89 -7.46 -11.13
CA CYS A 64 5.38 -8.68 -11.78
C CYS A 64 4.33 -9.79 -11.76
N ASN A 65 4.50 -10.78 -12.66
CA ASN A 65 3.58 -11.91 -12.78
C ASN A 65 3.44 -12.74 -11.49
N GLU A 66 4.49 -12.81 -10.65
CA GLU A 66 4.44 -13.51 -9.36
C GLU A 66 3.38 -12.90 -8.42
N GLU A 67 3.15 -11.58 -8.50
CA GLU A 67 2.14 -10.92 -7.66
C GLU A 67 0.72 -11.29 -8.06
N LEU A 68 0.45 -11.53 -9.35
CA LEU A 68 -0.88 -11.88 -9.85
C LEU A 68 -1.39 -13.18 -9.24
N ASP A 69 -0.53 -14.19 -9.13
CA ASP A 69 -0.90 -15.49 -8.57
C ASP A 69 -0.93 -15.48 -7.03
N LEU A 70 -0.15 -14.61 -6.40
CA LEU A 70 0.00 -14.55 -4.94
C LEU A 70 -1.08 -13.69 -4.27
N LEU A 71 -1.39 -12.52 -4.82
CA LEU A 71 -2.21 -11.49 -4.19
C LEU A 71 -3.69 -11.82 -4.33
N THR A 72 -4.14 -12.70 -3.44
CA THR A 72 -5.55 -13.09 -3.30
C THR A 72 -6.17 -12.44 -2.05
N PRO A 73 -7.51 -12.35 -1.96
CA PRO A 73 -8.17 -11.88 -0.74
C PRO A 73 -7.74 -12.65 0.52
N TYR A 74 -7.48 -13.95 0.39
CA TYR A 74 -6.97 -14.77 1.49
C TYR A 74 -5.55 -14.38 1.91
N TYR A 75 -4.67 -14.08 0.95
CA TYR A 75 -3.32 -13.59 1.25
C TYR A 75 -3.37 -12.24 1.96
N VAL A 76 -4.26 -11.35 1.51
CA VAL A 76 -4.48 -10.05 2.18
C VAL A 76 -4.92 -10.26 3.63
N LEU A 77 -5.94 -11.08 3.89
CA LEU A 77 -6.43 -11.33 5.25
C LEU A 77 -5.39 -11.99 6.15
N TYR A 78 -4.57 -12.88 5.60
CA TYR A 78 -3.49 -13.52 6.35
C TYR A 78 -2.45 -12.49 6.85
N ASN A 79 -2.08 -11.51 6.01
CA ASN A 79 -1.08 -10.50 6.36
C ASN A 79 -1.68 -9.25 7.03
N GLN A 80 -2.99 -9.03 6.88
CA GLN A 80 -3.73 -7.90 7.44
C GLN A 80 -4.89 -8.42 8.33
N PRO A 81 -4.59 -9.07 9.47
CA PRO A 81 -5.60 -9.75 10.29
C PRO A 81 -6.58 -8.79 11.01
N HIS A 82 -6.38 -7.48 10.92
CA HIS A 82 -7.32 -6.48 11.43
C HIS A 82 -8.45 -6.16 10.45
N LEU A 83 -8.38 -6.65 9.22
CA LEU A 83 -9.45 -6.45 8.23
C LEU A 83 -10.59 -7.43 8.50
N ASP A 84 -11.82 -6.94 8.33
CA ASP A 84 -12.98 -7.82 8.36
C ASP A 84 -13.06 -8.63 7.06
N LYS A 85 -13.29 -9.94 7.20
CA LYS A 85 -13.34 -10.86 6.07
C LYS A 85 -14.58 -10.64 5.22
N GLU A 86 -15.75 -10.47 5.83
CA GLU A 86 -17.00 -10.33 5.09
C GLU A 86 -17.01 -9.01 4.32
N GLU A 87 -16.56 -7.93 4.95
CA GLU A 87 -16.44 -6.61 4.34
C GLU A 87 -15.43 -6.59 3.18
N LEU A 88 -14.27 -7.26 3.32
CA LEU A 88 -13.30 -7.36 2.22
C LEU A 88 -13.86 -8.11 1.01
N PHE A 89 -14.52 -9.25 1.25
CA PHE A 89 -15.10 -10.03 0.17
C PHE A 89 -16.26 -9.29 -0.51
N ASP A 90 -17.13 -8.63 0.27
CA ASP A 90 -18.19 -7.79 -0.25
C ASP A 90 -17.64 -6.62 -1.09
N ALA A 91 -16.56 -5.97 -0.65
CA ALA A 91 -15.91 -4.90 -1.41
C ALA A 91 -15.23 -5.40 -2.70
N TYR A 92 -14.64 -6.61 -2.69
CA TYR A 92 -13.88 -7.14 -3.83
C TYR A 92 -14.76 -7.72 -4.95
N TYR A 93 -15.93 -8.28 -4.62
CA TYR A 93 -16.84 -8.90 -5.61
C TYR A 93 -17.98 -7.99 -6.08
N LYS A 94 -18.01 -6.73 -5.63
CA LYS A 94 -18.91 -5.69 -6.15
C LYS A 94 -18.56 -5.29 -7.57
#